data_AF-A0A259TK44-F1
#
_entry.id   AF-A0A259TK44-F1
#
_cell.length_a   1.000
_cell.length_b   1.000
_cell.length_c   1.000
_cell.angle_alpha   90.00
_cell.angle_beta   90.00
_cell.angle_gamma   90.00
#
_symmetry.space_group_name_H-M   'P 1'
#
loop_
_entity.id
_entity.type
_entity.pdbx_description
1 polymer ?
#
loop_
_entity_poly.entity_id
_entity_poly.type
_entity_poly.pdbx_seq_one_letter_code
_entity_poly.pdbx_strand_id
1 'polypeptide(L)'
;MTKTPKINKEKPTKKCSECKRVLSLINFYNNNNPMSDGKSPLCKKCINEMIDYSDIKTVHSALRAMDLPFLIDLWEDSSNRIGKTFGNYLRQINSLPNYRGMTWEDSVFEKKSIENSEISVSAPTQPAVVVTPDLIEKWGNYPPDEIILFEKKYQQLKVNYPERTAMHIEALQIYVRYRVKEELATQKGQSKEAESWGKLAKDAAVAAKINPSQLSKSDLSDGLDSFSQLTRNVEQAIDVIEILPQFKERPQDKVDFTIWCYVNYVRDLKGLPPAEYKDIFAFYDQRKKEYESNIDGEDNVFL
;
A
#
# COMPACT_ATOMS: atom_id res chain seq x y z
N MET A 1 13.33 38.52 -11.55
CA MET A 1 13.20 37.05 -11.55
C MET A 1 14.40 36.44 -12.27
N THR A 2 15.46 36.17 -11.52
CA THR A 2 16.69 35.55 -12.03
C THR A 2 16.49 34.04 -12.08
N LYS A 3 16.43 33.48 -13.30
CA LYS A 3 16.35 32.02 -13.52
C LYS A 3 17.71 31.39 -13.21
N THR A 4 17.78 30.57 -12.17
CA THR A 4 18.95 29.75 -11.86
C THR A 4 19.16 28.71 -12.97
N PRO A 5 20.41 28.48 -13.43
CA PRO A 5 20.69 27.50 -14.46
C PRO A 5 20.57 26.08 -13.90
N LYS A 6 19.84 25.21 -14.61
CA LYS A 6 19.73 23.78 -14.28
C LYS A 6 21.06 23.09 -14.55
N ILE A 7 21.73 22.65 -13.48
CA ILE A 7 22.91 21.79 -13.55
C ILE A 7 22.46 20.42 -14.08
N ASN A 8 22.81 20.10 -15.34
CA ASN A 8 22.58 18.79 -15.94
C ASN A 8 23.50 17.77 -15.25
N LYS A 9 22.98 16.99 -14.30
CA LYS A 9 23.67 15.81 -13.78
C LYS A 9 23.82 14.80 -14.92
N GLU A 10 25.06 14.49 -15.31
CA GLU A 10 25.34 13.46 -16.29
C GLU A 10 24.74 12.12 -15.82
N LYS A 11 23.96 11.47 -16.70
CA LYS A 11 23.31 10.21 -16.36
C LYS A 11 24.36 9.10 -16.36
N PRO A 12 24.39 8.21 -15.34
CA PRO A 12 25.35 7.12 -15.31
C PRO A 12 25.15 6.18 -16.51
N THR A 13 26.26 5.81 -17.15
CA THR A 13 26.31 4.92 -18.32
C THR A 13 27.19 3.69 -18.04
N LYS A 14 26.87 2.57 -18.70
CA LYS A 14 27.60 1.29 -18.60
C LYS A 14 27.76 0.69 -19.99
N LYS A 15 28.91 0.04 -20.23
CA LYS A 15 29.21 -0.66 -21.48
C LYS A 15 28.70 -2.10 -21.42
N CYS A 16 27.97 -2.54 -22.44
CA CYS A 16 27.51 -3.92 -22.56
C CYS A 16 28.65 -4.84 -22.99
N SER A 17 28.81 -6.01 -22.35
CA SER A 17 29.89 -6.96 -22.67
C SER A 17 29.75 -7.61 -24.06
N GLU A 18 28.52 -7.82 -24.53
CA GLU A 18 28.25 -8.47 -25.83
C GLU A 18 28.34 -7.48 -26.99
N CYS A 19 27.42 -6.52 -27.06
CA CYS A 19 27.35 -5.57 -28.18
C CYS A 19 28.37 -4.42 -28.10
N LYS A 20 29.16 -4.33 -27.02
CA LYS A 20 30.21 -3.31 -26.78
C LYS A 20 29.73 -1.84 -26.80
N ARG A 21 28.42 -1.59 -26.87
CA ARG A 21 27.81 -0.25 -26.84
C ARG A 21 27.77 0.32 -25.42
N VAL A 22 28.04 1.62 -25.28
CA VAL A 22 27.85 2.39 -24.04
C VAL A 22 26.39 2.85 -23.97
N LEU A 23 25.66 2.42 -22.94
CA LEU A 23 24.23 2.66 -22.78
C LEU A 23 23.95 3.20 -21.37
N SER A 24 22.83 3.88 -21.18
CA SER A 24 22.39 4.29 -19.83
C SER A 24 22.06 3.08 -18.95
N LEU A 25 22.19 3.22 -17.62
CA LEU A 25 21.87 2.15 -16.66
C LEU A 25 20.44 1.60 -16.77
N ILE A 26 19.50 2.37 -17.32
CA ILE A 26 18.11 1.95 -17.54
C ILE A 26 18.01 0.80 -18.54
N ASN A 27 18.99 0.67 -19.45
CA ASN A 27 19.04 -0.37 -20.46
C ASN A 27 19.61 -1.70 -19.97
N PHE A 28 19.87 -1.83 -18.66
CA PHE A 28 20.35 -3.04 -18.01
C PHE A 28 19.34 -3.50 -16.97
N TYR A 29 19.15 -4.82 -16.83
CA TYR A 29 18.34 -5.38 -15.75
C TYR A 29 19.07 -5.31 -14.41
N ASN A 30 18.31 -5.40 -13.31
CA ASN A 30 18.90 -5.56 -11.98
C ASN A 30 19.55 -6.95 -11.88
N ASN A 31 20.63 -7.02 -11.12
CA ASN A 31 21.35 -8.26 -10.85
C ASN A 31 21.57 -8.33 -9.34
N ASN A 32 21.17 -9.44 -8.72
CA ASN A 32 21.34 -9.64 -7.28
C ASN A 32 22.65 -10.36 -6.95
N ASN A 33 23.37 -10.85 -7.96
CA ASN A 33 24.63 -11.54 -7.77
C ASN A 33 25.66 -10.60 -7.09
N PRO A 34 26.25 -10.99 -5.94
CA PRO A 34 27.25 -10.20 -5.21
C PRO A 34 28.48 -9.80 -6.04
N MET A 35 28.80 -10.56 -7.09
CA MET A 35 29.93 -10.29 -8.00
C MET A 35 29.65 -9.18 -9.02
N SER A 36 28.46 -8.55 -8.98
CA SER A 36 28.02 -7.54 -9.94
C SER A 36 27.73 -6.19 -9.29
N ASP A 37 27.80 -5.10 -10.06
CA ASP A 37 27.48 -3.73 -9.61
C ASP A 37 25.97 -3.48 -9.39
N GLY A 38 25.18 -4.51 -9.06
CA GLY A 38 23.72 -4.46 -8.97
C GLY A 38 22.99 -4.37 -10.33
N LYS A 39 23.74 -4.37 -11.44
CA LYS A 39 23.22 -4.32 -12.82
C LYS A 39 23.85 -5.40 -13.69
N SER A 40 23.04 -6.02 -14.54
CA SER A 40 23.48 -7.03 -15.50
C SER A 40 24.62 -6.51 -16.39
N PRO A 41 25.63 -7.33 -16.71
CA PRO A 41 26.69 -6.97 -17.65
C PRO A 41 26.19 -6.87 -19.11
N LEU A 42 25.04 -7.47 -19.40
CA LEU A 42 24.42 -7.49 -20.72
C LEU A 42 23.22 -6.53 -20.78
N CYS A 43 23.06 -5.84 -21.90
CA CYS A 43 21.92 -4.95 -22.10
C CYS A 43 20.64 -5.75 -22.37
N LYS A 44 19.49 -5.13 -22.09
CA LYS A 44 18.15 -5.74 -22.27
C LYS A 44 17.90 -6.30 -23.67
N LYS A 45 18.51 -5.71 -24.71
CA LYS A 45 18.39 -6.19 -26.10
C LYS A 45 19.11 -7.52 -26.29
N CYS A 46 20.39 -7.59 -25.92
CA CYS A 46 21.20 -8.80 -26.05
C CYS A 46 20.61 -9.97 -25.24
N ILE A 47 20.12 -9.71 -24.02
CA ILE A 47 19.49 -10.75 -23.20
C ILE A 47 18.23 -11.30 -23.88
N ASN A 48 17.39 -10.43 -24.44
CA ASN A 48 16.18 -10.88 -25.14
C ASN A 48 16.49 -11.61 -26.45
N GLU A 49 17.63 -11.33 -27.10
CA GLU A 49 18.10 -12.04 -28.31
C GLU A 49 18.69 -13.43 -27.96
N MET A 50 19.23 -13.60 -26.75
CA MET A 50 19.78 -14.87 -26.26
C MET A 50 18.71 -15.84 -25.73
N ILE A 51 17.52 -15.35 -25.40
CA ILE A 51 16.44 -16.17 -24.82
C ILE A 51 15.57 -16.74 -25.93
N ASP A 52 15.49 -18.05 -25.99
CA ASP A 52 14.50 -18.76 -26.80
C ASP A 52 13.29 -19.10 -25.94
N TYR A 53 12.12 -18.54 -26.29
CA TYR A 53 10.87 -18.79 -25.55
C TYR A 53 10.31 -20.20 -25.75
N SER A 54 10.77 -20.92 -26.78
CA SER A 54 10.43 -22.34 -26.97
C SER A 54 11.22 -23.27 -26.04
N ASP A 55 12.39 -22.84 -25.56
CA ASP A 55 13.22 -23.59 -24.60
C ASP A 55 13.36 -22.84 -23.27
N ILE A 56 12.57 -23.25 -22.28
CA ILE A 56 12.56 -22.65 -20.94
C ILE A 56 13.92 -22.74 -20.23
N LYS A 57 14.81 -23.66 -20.64
CA LYS A 57 16.16 -23.78 -20.06
C LYS A 57 17.02 -22.55 -20.33
N THR A 58 16.80 -21.87 -21.46
CA THR A 58 17.49 -20.62 -21.78
C THR A 58 17.08 -19.51 -20.81
N VAL A 59 15.80 -19.45 -20.45
CA VAL A 59 15.25 -18.52 -19.45
C VAL A 59 15.84 -18.79 -18.07
N HIS A 60 15.88 -20.06 -17.65
CA HIS A 60 16.50 -20.47 -16.39
C HIS A 60 17.97 -20.07 -16.32
N SER A 61 18.72 -20.29 -17.41
CA SER A 61 20.13 -19.92 -17.49
C SER A 61 20.34 -18.41 -17.35
N ALA A 62 19.48 -17.61 -17.99
CA ALA A 62 19.52 -16.14 -17.89
C ALA A 62 19.21 -15.64 -16.47
N LEU A 63 18.19 -16.21 -15.81
CA LEU A 63 17.82 -15.85 -14.44
C LEU A 63 18.87 -16.27 -13.43
N ARG A 64 19.46 -17.46 -13.58
CA ARG A 64 20.56 -17.95 -12.74
C ARG A 64 21.79 -17.04 -12.84
N ALA A 65 22.13 -16.56 -14.04
CA ALA A 65 23.25 -15.63 -14.21
C ALA A 65 23.05 -14.27 -13.52
N MET A 66 21.79 -13.86 -13.31
CA MET A 66 21.42 -12.62 -12.62
C MET A 66 21.02 -12.83 -11.15
N ASP A 67 21.11 -14.06 -10.66
CA ASP A 67 20.67 -14.48 -9.33
C ASP A 67 19.22 -14.07 -8.98
N LEU A 68 18.30 -14.33 -9.91
CA LEU A 68 16.88 -14.01 -9.76
C LEU A 68 16.04 -15.29 -9.68
N PRO A 69 14.98 -15.34 -8.86
CA PRO A 69 14.14 -16.53 -8.74
C PRO A 69 13.42 -16.81 -10.06
N PHE A 70 13.19 -18.09 -10.35
CA PHE A 70 12.20 -18.54 -11.32
C PHE A 70 10.89 -18.90 -10.61
N LEU A 71 9.76 -18.33 -11.03
CA LEU A 71 8.44 -18.57 -10.43
C LEU A 71 7.48 -18.93 -11.56
N ILE A 72 7.09 -20.20 -11.65
CA ILE A 72 6.31 -20.73 -12.77
C ILE A 72 4.98 -19.99 -12.97
N ASP A 73 4.27 -19.64 -11.89
CA ASP A 73 2.98 -18.95 -11.97
C ASP A 73 3.13 -17.55 -12.61
N LEU A 74 4.11 -16.78 -12.16
CA LEU A 74 4.40 -15.45 -12.73
C LEU A 74 4.92 -15.54 -14.17
N TRP A 75 5.62 -16.61 -14.51
CA TRP A 75 6.14 -16.85 -15.86
C TRP A 75 5.00 -17.15 -16.84
N GLU A 76 4.06 -18.01 -16.47
CA GLU A 76 2.86 -18.30 -17.26
C GLU A 76 1.99 -17.05 -17.43
N ASP A 77 1.77 -16.27 -16.36
CA ASP A 77 1.06 -14.99 -16.42
C ASP A 77 1.72 -13.98 -17.36
N SER A 78 3.05 -13.97 -17.38
CA SER A 78 3.81 -13.10 -18.28
C SER A 78 3.77 -13.58 -19.73
N SER A 79 3.66 -14.90 -19.94
CA SER A 79 3.59 -15.53 -21.26
C SER A 79 2.21 -15.37 -21.91
N ASN A 80 1.15 -15.30 -21.10
CA ASN A 80 -0.21 -15.04 -21.58
C ASN A 80 -0.47 -13.59 -21.98
N ARG A 81 0.40 -12.64 -21.57
CA ARG A 81 0.26 -11.21 -21.90
C ARG A 81 0.95 -10.87 -23.22
N ILE A 82 0.28 -10.08 -24.06
CA ILE A 82 0.85 -9.57 -25.32
C ILE A 82 2.04 -8.64 -25.01
N GLY A 83 3.25 -8.99 -25.48
CA GLY A 83 4.45 -8.13 -25.36
C GLY A 83 5.74 -8.88 -25.04
N LYS A 84 6.67 -8.20 -24.36
CA LYS A 84 7.98 -8.76 -23.98
C LYS A 84 7.85 -9.63 -22.72
N THR A 85 7.63 -10.94 -22.89
CA THR A 85 7.44 -11.93 -21.83
C THR A 85 8.49 -11.83 -20.72
N PHE A 86 9.78 -11.90 -21.07
CA PHE A 86 10.87 -11.85 -20.09
C PHE A 86 10.96 -10.50 -19.35
N GLY A 87 10.73 -9.39 -20.04
CA GLY A 87 10.75 -8.06 -19.44
C GLY A 87 9.59 -7.82 -18.48
N ASN A 88 8.39 -8.34 -18.81
CA ASN A 88 7.21 -8.26 -17.95
C ASN A 88 7.41 -9.09 -16.68
N TYR A 89 7.97 -10.29 -16.82
CA TYR A 89 8.33 -11.15 -15.70
C TYR A 89 9.28 -10.46 -14.72
N LEU A 90 10.41 -9.94 -15.23
CA LEU A 90 11.39 -9.23 -14.41
C LEU A 90 10.81 -7.98 -13.74
N ARG A 91 9.88 -7.27 -14.40
CA ARG A 91 9.18 -6.14 -13.78
C ARG A 91 8.36 -6.59 -12.57
N GLN A 92 7.63 -7.70 -12.68
CA GLN A 92 6.78 -8.20 -11.58
C GLN A 92 7.61 -8.55 -10.35
N ILE A 93 8.72 -9.26 -10.52
CA ILE A 93 9.62 -9.63 -9.42
C ILE A 93 10.25 -8.39 -8.77
N ASN A 94 10.71 -7.43 -9.58
CA ASN A 94 11.38 -6.24 -9.03
C ASN A 94 10.42 -5.21 -8.42
N SER A 95 9.15 -5.16 -8.86
CA SER A 95 8.19 -4.15 -8.41
C SER A 95 7.38 -4.58 -7.18
N LEU A 96 7.06 -5.87 -7.04
CA LEU A 96 6.19 -6.35 -5.96
C LEU A 96 6.98 -6.56 -4.66
N PRO A 97 6.49 -6.07 -3.51
CA PRO A 97 7.17 -6.21 -2.22
C PRO A 97 7.44 -7.66 -1.82
N ASN A 98 6.54 -8.58 -2.17
CA ASN A 98 6.57 -9.99 -1.77
C ASN A 98 7.78 -10.75 -2.33
N TYR A 99 8.38 -10.27 -3.42
CA TYR A 99 9.51 -10.94 -4.10
C TYR A 99 10.83 -10.19 -3.90
N ARG A 100 10.87 -9.20 -2.99
CA ARG A 100 12.10 -8.44 -2.71
C ARG A 100 13.11 -9.33 -2.00
N GLY A 101 14.33 -9.36 -2.53
CA GLY A 101 15.44 -10.10 -1.94
C GLY A 101 15.45 -11.60 -2.25
N MET A 102 14.47 -12.11 -3.00
CA MET A 102 14.52 -13.49 -3.48
C MET A 102 15.66 -13.70 -4.47
N THR A 103 16.27 -14.87 -4.43
CA THR A 103 17.42 -15.27 -5.23
C THR A 103 17.08 -16.45 -6.13
N TRP A 104 18.04 -16.96 -6.91
CA TRP A 104 17.83 -18.18 -7.69
C TRP A 104 17.44 -19.38 -6.81
N GLU A 105 17.85 -19.42 -5.55
CA GLU A 105 17.56 -20.52 -4.62
C GLU A 105 16.07 -20.63 -4.27
N ASP A 106 15.32 -19.52 -4.31
CA ASP A 106 13.89 -19.45 -4.01
C ASP A 106 13.00 -19.86 -5.21
N SER A 107 13.59 -20.48 -6.23
CA SER A 107 12.90 -20.81 -7.47
C SER A 107 11.86 -21.93 -7.29
N VAL A 108 10.67 -21.71 -7.85
CA VAL A 108 9.56 -22.67 -7.94
C VAL A 108 9.36 -23.05 -9.40
N PHE A 109 9.85 -24.24 -9.76
CA PHE A 109 9.82 -24.78 -11.13
C PHE A 109 8.52 -25.53 -11.46
N GLU A 110 7.93 -26.16 -10.45
CA GLU A 110 6.72 -26.95 -10.58
C GLU A 110 5.61 -26.30 -9.76
N LYS A 111 4.38 -26.33 -10.27
CA LYS A 111 3.21 -25.95 -9.49
C LYS A 111 3.08 -26.94 -8.35
N LYS A 112 3.29 -26.49 -7.11
CA LYS A 112 3.05 -27.33 -5.94
C LYS A 112 1.58 -27.75 -5.96
N SER A 113 1.32 -29.03 -6.24
CA SER A 113 0.03 -29.67 -5.99
C SER A 113 -0.17 -29.71 -4.49
N ILE A 114 -1.06 -28.86 -3.98
CA ILE A 114 -1.34 -28.75 -2.55
C ILE A 114 -2.13 -29.99 -2.11
N GLU A 115 -1.43 -31.01 -1.60
CA GLU A 115 -2.01 -31.95 -0.64
C GLU A 115 -2.09 -31.25 0.72
N ASN A 116 -3.23 -31.43 1.39
CA ASN A 116 -3.63 -30.76 2.61
C ASN A 116 -2.54 -30.72 3.70
N SER A 117 -1.94 -29.55 3.86
CA SER A 117 -1.36 -29.06 5.12
C SER A 117 -1.84 -27.62 5.23
N GLU A 118 -2.35 -27.28 6.41
CA GLU A 118 -3.18 -26.12 6.74
C GLU A 118 -2.86 -24.83 5.95
N ILE A 119 -3.94 -24.22 5.45
CA ILE A 119 -3.99 -23.08 4.52
C ILE A 119 -3.81 -23.50 3.04
N SER A 120 -4.80 -24.23 2.53
CA SER A 120 -4.85 -24.72 1.15
C SER A 120 -6.01 -24.08 0.38
N VAL A 121 -5.72 -22.98 -0.32
CA VAL A 121 -6.51 -22.52 -1.47
C VAL A 121 -6.07 -23.36 -2.66
N SER A 122 -6.68 -24.53 -2.82
CA SER A 122 -6.51 -25.38 -3.99
C SER A 122 -7.22 -24.73 -5.18
N ALA A 123 -6.49 -24.58 -6.30
CA ALA A 123 -7.13 -24.46 -7.60
C ALA A 123 -7.89 -25.77 -7.87
N PRO A 124 -9.19 -25.73 -8.17
CA PRO A 124 -9.88 -26.89 -8.63
C PRO A 124 -9.82 -26.93 -10.17
N THR A 125 -9.27 -28.03 -10.69
CA THR A 125 -9.85 -28.77 -11.81
C THR A 125 -11.35 -28.53 -11.81
N GLN A 126 -11.91 -27.80 -12.81
CA GLN A 126 -13.30 -27.28 -12.83
C GLN A 126 -14.04 -27.61 -11.53
N PRO A 127 -13.99 -26.75 -10.50
CA PRO A 127 -14.65 -27.10 -9.25
C PRO A 127 -16.10 -27.39 -9.61
N ALA A 128 -16.60 -28.54 -9.21
CA ALA A 128 -17.87 -28.48 -8.53
C ALA A 128 -17.63 -27.48 -7.39
N VAL A 129 -17.90 -26.19 -7.64
CA VAL A 129 -17.88 -25.19 -6.58
C VAL A 129 -18.94 -25.73 -5.67
N VAL A 130 -18.50 -26.22 -4.52
CA VAL A 130 -19.41 -26.61 -3.47
C VAL A 130 -20.15 -25.32 -3.16
N VAL A 131 -21.36 -25.21 -3.70
CA VAL A 131 -22.25 -24.12 -3.37
C VAL A 131 -22.45 -24.26 -1.87
N THR A 132 -21.74 -23.44 -1.10
CA THR A 132 -21.88 -23.47 0.35
C THR A 132 -23.31 -23.03 0.67
N PRO A 133 -23.94 -23.57 1.72
CA PRO A 133 -25.28 -23.17 2.14
C PRO A 133 -25.44 -21.64 2.22
N ASP A 134 -24.38 -20.95 2.66
CA ASP A 134 -24.29 -19.50 2.79
C ASP A 134 -24.45 -18.76 1.45
N LEU A 135 -23.95 -19.32 0.34
CA LEU A 135 -24.11 -18.73 -1.00
C LEU A 135 -25.53 -18.90 -1.52
N ILE A 136 -26.20 -20.00 -1.16
CA ILE A 136 -27.61 -20.25 -1.49
C ILE A 136 -28.49 -19.28 -0.71
N GLU A 137 -28.18 -19.01 0.55
CA GLU A 137 -28.89 -18.01 1.36
C GLU A 137 -28.73 -16.60 0.77
N LYS A 138 -27.51 -16.24 0.35
CA LYS A 138 -27.20 -14.91 -0.21
C LYS A 138 -27.79 -14.66 -1.60
N TRP A 139 -27.67 -15.63 -2.50
CA TRP A 139 -28.07 -15.43 -3.91
C TRP A 139 -29.44 -16.02 -4.23
N GLY A 140 -29.92 -16.97 -3.44
CA GLY A 140 -31.15 -17.72 -3.68
C GLY A 140 -30.92 -19.00 -4.49
N ASN A 141 -32.02 -19.65 -4.87
CA ASN A 141 -32.01 -20.92 -5.60
C ASN A 141 -31.75 -20.70 -7.11
N TYR A 142 -30.49 -20.47 -7.47
CA TYR A 142 -30.02 -20.32 -8.86
C TYR A 142 -29.14 -21.50 -9.28
N PRO A 143 -28.91 -21.70 -10.60
CA PRO A 143 -27.94 -22.68 -11.07
C PRO A 143 -26.56 -22.43 -10.43
N PRO A 144 -25.83 -23.48 -10.01
CA PRO A 144 -24.52 -23.33 -9.36
C PRO A 144 -23.56 -22.43 -10.14
N ASP A 145 -23.53 -22.60 -11.46
CA ASP A 145 -22.70 -21.82 -12.39
C ASP A 145 -23.01 -20.30 -12.32
N GLU A 146 -24.29 -19.94 -12.16
CA GLU A 146 -24.72 -18.55 -12.03
C GLU A 146 -24.33 -17.97 -10.66
N ILE A 147 -24.48 -18.76 -9.59
CA ILE A 147 -24.11 -18.33 -8.22
C ILE A 147 -22.62 -17.97 -8.15
N ILE A 148 -21.77 -18.77 -8.78
CA ILE A 148 -20.32 -18.53 -8.84
C ILE A 148 -20.03 -17.21 -9.58
N LEU A 149 -20.71 -16.98 -10.70
CA LEU A 149 -20.56 -15.75 -11.48
C LEU A 149 -21.05 -14.52 -10.72
N PHE A 150 -22.15 -14.64 -9.98
CA PHE A 150 -22.64 -13.58 -9.10
C PHE A 150 -21.60 -13.25 -8.02
N GLU A 151 -21.10 -14.25 -7.29
CA GLU A 151 -20.13 -14.02 -6.21
C GLU A 151 -18.82 -13.41 -6.74
N LYS A 152 -18.31 -13.91 -7.89
CA LYS A 152 -17.10 -13.37 -8.52
C LYS A 152 -17.24 -11.89 -8.86
N LYS A 153 -18.36 -11.48 -9.45
CA LYS A 153 -18.62 -10.06 -9.76
C LYS A 153 -18.85 -9.22 -8.50
N TYR A 154 -19.54 -9.77 -7.51
CA TYR A 154 -19.79 -9.10 -6.26
C TYR A 154 -18.48 -8.76 -5.55
N GLN A 155 -17.56 -9.72 -5.43
CA GLN A 155 -16.24 -9.50 -4.82
C GLN A 155 -15.42 -8.44 -5.57
N GLN A 156 -15.50 -8.40 -6.90
CA GLN A 156 -14.81 -7.36 -7.70
C GLN A 156 -15.34 -5.95 -7.41
N LEU A 157 -16.66 -5.80 -7.27
CA LEU A 157 -17.28 -4.49 -7.04
C LEU A 157 -17.20 -4.06 -5.58
N LYS A 158 -17.19 -5.02 -4.65
CA LYS A 158 -17.09 -4.77 -3.20
C LYS A 158 -15.83 -4.00 -2.82
N VAL A 159 -14.70 -4.23 -3.49
CA VAL A 159 -13.41 -3.57 -3.16
C VAL A 159 -13.52 -2.04 -3.23
N ASN A 160 -14.33 -1.52 -4.16
CA ASN A 160 -14.42 -0.08 -4.43
C ASN A 160 -15.78 0.52 -4.04
N TYR A 161 -16.68 -0.27 -3.44
CA TYR A 161 -18.02 0.19 -3.10
C TYR A 161 -18.18 0.28 -1.58
N PRO A 162 -18.46 1.48 -1.03
CA PRO A 162 -18.60 1.64 0.42
C PRO A 162 -19.90 0.99 0.90
N GLU A 163 -19.82 -0.23 1.43
CA GLU A 163 -20.93 -0.98 2.03
C GLU A 163 -21.35 -0.37 3.38
N ARG A 164 -21.92 0.84 3.38
CA ARG A 164 -22.26 1.58 4.62
C ARG A 164 -23.52 1.08 5.32
N THR A 165 -24.49 0.54 4.57
CA THR A 165 -25.76 0.05 5.14
C THR A 165 -26.24 -1.21 4.41
N ALA A 166 -27.12 -2.00 5.05
CA ALA A 166 -27.74 -3.19 4.45
C ALA A 166 -28.42 -2.90 3.10
N MET A 167 -29.02 -1.72 2.94
CA MET A 167 -29.63 -1.31 1.66
C MET A 167 -28.61 -1.19 0.52
N HIS A 168 -27.37 -0.75 0.81
CA HIS A 168 -26.31 -0.68 -0.20
C HIS A 168 -25.86 -2.09 -0.63
N ILE A 169 -25.86 -3.04 0.31
CA ILE A 169 -25.54 -4.45 0.04
C ILE A 169 -26.62 -5.07 -0.85
N GLU A 170 -27.89 -4.91 -0.51
CA GLU A 170 -29.02 -5.39 -1.31
C GLU A 170 -29.03 -4.76 -2.72
N ALA A 171 -28.80 -3.45 -2.83
CA ALA A 171 -28.74 -2.76 -4.10
C ALA A 171 -27.59 -3.28 -4.99
N LEU A 172 -26.42 -3.54 -4.40
CA LEU A 172 -25.28 -4.14 -5.11
C LEU A 172 -25.58 -5.57 -5.56
N GLN A 173 -26.21 -6.38 -4.71
CA GLN A 173 -26.62 -7.74 -5.07
C GLN A 173 -27.62 -7.76 -6.24
N ILE A 174 -28.62 -6.86 -6.24
CA ILE A 174 -29.59 -6.73 -7.33
C ILE A 174 -28.88 -6.36 -8.64
N TYR A 175 -27.98 -5.38 -8.59
CA TYR A 175 -27.18 -4.98 -9.75
C TYR A 175 -26.35 -6.14 -10.32
N VAL A 176 -25.66 -6.88 -9.46
CA VAL A 176 -24.84 -8.04 -9.86
C VAL A 176 -25.70 -9.11 -10.54
N ARG A 177 -26.88 -9.43 -9.99
CA ARG A 177 -27.81 -10.41 -10.58
C ARG A 177 -28.20 -10.03 -12.01
N TYR A 178 -28.60 -8.77 -12.24
CA TYR A 178 -29.02 -8.34 -13.57
C TYR A 178 -27.86 -8.27 -14.56
N ARG A 179 -26.67 -7.82 -14.13
CA ARG A 179 -25.49 -7.75 -15.00
C ARG A 179 -24.97 -9.11 -15.45
N VAL A 180 -24.97 -10.12 -14.57
CA VAL A 180 -24.56 -11.47 -14.97
C VAL A 180 -25.59 -12.09 -15.92
N LYS A 181 -26.89 -11.89 -15.68
CA LYS A 181 -27.94 -12.38 -16.59
C LYS A 181 -27.88 -11.74 -17.98
N GLU A 182 -27.57 -10.44 -18.06
CA GLU A 182 -27.33 -9.75 -19.32
C GLU A 182 -26.17 -10.37 -20.11
N GLU A 183 -25.04 -10.66 -19.46
CA GLU A 183 -23.89 -11.29 -20.11
C GLU A 183 -24.20 -12.71 -20.58
N LEU A 184 -24.90 -13.51 -19.77
CA LEU A 184 -25.31 -14.85 -20.14
C LEU A 184 -26.29 -14.83 -21.34
N ALA A 185 -27.25 -13.90 -21.35
CA ALA A 185 -28.17 -13.73 -22.48
C ALA A 185 -27.42 -13.28 -23.76
N THR A 186 -26.42 -12.42 -23.62
CA THR A 186 -25.56 -11.97 -24.73
C THR A 186 -24.73 -13.12 -25.29
N GLN A 187 -24.15 -13.97 -24.44
CA GLN A 187 -23.41 -15.16 -24.85
C GLN A 187 -24.30 -16.19 -25.58
N LYS A 188 -25.55 -16.34 -25.14
CA LYS A 188 -26.55 -17.21 -25.78
C LYS A 188 -27.12 -16.65 -27.09
N GLY A 189 -26.75 -15.42 -27.48
CA GLY A 189 -27.25 -14.76 -28.69
C GLY A 189 -28.71 -14.28 -28.59
N GLN A 190 -29.28 -14.21 -27.38
CA GLN A 190 -30.66 -13.76 -27.15
C GLN A 190 -30.70 -12.24 -26.95
N SER A 191 -30.69 -11.50 -28.06
CA SER A 191 -30.59 -10.03 -28.06
C SER A 191 -31.71 -9.32 -27.31
N LYS A 192 -32.95 -9.83 -27.36
CA LYS A 192 -34.11 -9.23 -26.68
C LYS A 192 -34.03 -9.33 -25.15
N GLU A 193 -33.57 -10.48 -24.64
CA GLU A 193 -33.40 -10.69 -23.20
C GLU A 193 -32.18 -9.95 -22.67
N ALA A 194 -31.10 -9.87 -23.45
CA ALA A 194 -29.95 -9.04 -23.10
C ALA A 194 -30.35 -7.56 -22.96
N GLU A 195 -31.19 -7.04 -23.87
CA GLU A 195 -31.65 -5.65 -23.79
C GLU A 195 -32.54 -5.40 -22.56
N SER A 196 -33.43 -6.33 -22.19
CA SER A 196 -34.29 -6.18 -21.01
C SER A 196 -33.49 -6.23 -19.71
N TRP A 197 -32.58 -7.20 -19.57
CA TRP A 197 -31.70 -7.30 -18.40
C TRP A 197 -30.73 -6.12 -18.32
N GLY A 198 -30.24 -5.62 -19.46
CA GLY A 198 -29.37 -4.44 -19.51
C GLY A 198 -30.09 -3.15 -19.07
N LYS A 199 -31.39 -3.00 -19.34
CA LYS A 199 -32.20 -1.88 -18.82
C LYS A 199 -32.35 -1.98 -17.30
N LEU A 200 -32.76 -3.14 -16.79
CA LEU A 200 -32.88 -3.40 -15.35
C LEU A 200 -31.55 -3.21 -14.61
N ALA A 201 -30.43 -3.62 -15.21
CA ALA A 201 -29.11 -3.40 -14.65
C ALA A 201 -28.70 -1.92 -14.60
N LYS A 202 -29.09 -1.11 -15.60
CA LYS A 202 -28.87 0.34 -15.59
C LYS A 202 -29.68 1.02 -14.50
N ASP A 203 -30.95 0.64 -14.34
CA ASP A 203 -31.82 1.19 -13.31
C ASP A 203 -31.31 0.84 -11.90
N ALA A 204 -30.88 -0.42 -11.71
CA ALA A 204 -30.24 -0.87 -10.47
C ALA A 204 -28.91 -0.15 -10.21
N ALA A 205 -28.11 0.16 -11.24
CA ALA A 205 -26.86 0.91 -11.09
C ALA A 205 -27.09 2.35 -10.64
N VAL A 206 -28.16 2.99 -11.12
CA VAL A 206 -28.57 4.33 -10.69
C VAL A 206 -29.07 4.30 -9.24
N ALA A 207 -29.90 3.31 -8.89
CA ALA A 207 -30.38 3.14 -7.53
C ALA A 207 -29.24 2.86 -6.52
N ALA A 208 -28.24 2.08 -6.94
CA ALA A 208 -27.06 1.75 -6.15
C ALA A 208 -25.95 2.82 -6.21
N LYS A 209 -26.08 3.87 -7.01
CA LYS A 209 -25.04 4.90 -7.22
C LYS A 209 -23.67 4.33 -7.66
N ILE A 210 -23.66 3.24 -8.42
CA ILE A 210 -22.43 2.56 -8.90
C ILE A 210 -21.98 3.12 -10.26
N ASN A 211 -22.79 3.97 -10.91
CA ASN A 211 -22.45 4.50 -12.23
C ASN A 211 -21.19 5.39 -12.18
N PRO A 212 -20.24 5.25 -13.13
CA PRO A 212 -19.03 6.06 -13.19
C PRO A 212 -19.29 7.58 -13.26
N SER A 213 -20.44 7.98 -13.79
CA SER A 213 -20.88 9.38 -13.86
C SER A 213 -21.37 9.95 -12.52
N GLN A 214 -21.64 9.09 -11.54
CA GLN A 214 -22.08 9.46 -10.19
C GLN A 214 -20.98 9.28 -9.14
N LEU A 215 -19.84 8.69 -9.50
CA LEU A 215 -18.63 8.70 -8.67
C LEU A 215 -18.17 10.14 -8.53
N SER A 216 -18.13 10.61 -7.28
CA SER A 216 -17.73 11.98 -6.97
C SER A 216 -16.22 12.13 -7.21
N LYS A 217 -15.72 13.35 -7.48
CA LYS A 217 -14.27 13.60 -7.60
C LYS A 217 -13.50 13.15 -6.36
N SER A 218 -14.15 13.18 -5.19
CA SER A 218 -13.67 12.65 -3.91
C SER A 218 -13.45 11.13 -3.93
N ASP A 219 -14.34 10.35 -4.56
CA ASP A 219 -14.18 8.88 -4.62
C ASP A 219 -13.04 8.45 -5.59
N LEU A 220 -12.67 9.32 -6.54
CA LEU A 220 -11.60 9.08 -7.51
C LEU A 220 -10.23 9.56 -7.00
N SER A 221 -10.19 10.44 -6.01
CA SER A 221 -8.97 10.94 -5.40
C SER A 221 -8.77 10.27 -4.03
N ASP A 222 -7.71 9.47 -3.90
CA ASP A 222 -7.19 8.96 -2.63
C ASP A 222 -6.56 10.09 -1.76
N GLY A 223 -7.22 11.25 -1.72
CA GLY A 223 -6.72 12.52 -1.21
C GLY A 223 -7.80 13.24 -0.42
N LEU A 224 -7.46 13.54 0.84
CA LEU A 224 -8.24 14.21 1.89
C LEU A 224 -9.42 15.05 1.36
N ASP A 225 -10.65 14.61 1.67
CA ASP A 225 -11.89 15.17 1.11
C ASP A 225 -12.28 16.53 1.72
N SER A 226 -11.71 16.90 2.88
CA SER A 226 -12.04 18.18 3.53
C SER A 226 -10.88 18.72 4.35
N PHE A 227 -10.85 20.05 4.50
CA PHE A 227 -9.93 20.72 5.41
C PHE A 227 -10.03 20.15 6.83
N SER A 228 -11.23 19.79 7.27
CA SER A 228 -11.49 19.15 8.57
C SER A 228 -10.84 17.77 8.72
N GLN A 229 -10.82 16.96 7.66
CA GLN A 229 -10.10 15.68 7.65
C GLN A 229 -8.58 15.88 7.65
N LEU A 230 -8.08 16.89 6.93
CA LEU A 230 -6.68 17.26 6.98
C LEU A 230 -6.28 17.70 8.39
N THR A 231 -7.06 18.57 9.02
CA THR A 231 -6.84 19.00 10.41
C THR A 231 -6.86 17.80 11.36
N ARG A 232 -7.87 16.93 11.28
CA ARG A 232 -7.97 15.73 12.12
C ARG A 232 -6.80 14.76 11.93
N ASN A 233 -6.36 14.54 10.69
CA ASN A 233 -5.24 13.65 10.41
C ASN A 233 -3.90 14.25 10.86
N VAL A 234 -3.75 15.58 10.79
CA VAL A 234 -2.60 16.30 11.35
C VAL A 234 -2.60 16.21 12.88
N GLU A 235 -3.76 16.41 13.52
CA GLU A 235 -3.93 16.25 14.98
C GLU A 235 -3.66 14.81 15.44
N GLN A 236 -4.07 13.80 14.68
CA GLN A 236 -3.82 12.40 15.01
C GLN A 236 -2.37 11.95 14.76
N ALA A 237 -1.70 12.51 13.75
CA ALA A 237 -0.32 12.17 13.41
C ALA A 237 0.70 12.88 14.32
N ILE A 238 0.35 14.08 14.82
CA ILE A 238 1.17 14.88 15.71
C ILE A 238 0.24 15.35 16.83
N ASP A 239 0.16 14.55 17.91
CA ASP A 239 -0.74 14.74 19.06
C ASP A 239 -0.63 16.15 19.69
N VAL A 240 0.52 16.81 19.53
CA VAL A 240 0.74 18.21 19.91
C VAL A 240 1.52 18.93 18.81
N ILE A 241 0.83 19.78 18.05
CA ILE A 241 1.48 20.73 17.14
C ILE A 241 2.28 21.73 18.00
N GLU A 242 3.62 21.65 17.99
CA GLU A 242 4.55 22.55 18.71
C GLU A 242 4.50 24.04 18.28
N ILE A 243 3.49 24.47 17.52
CA ILE A 243 3.42 25.82 16.94
C ILE A 243 2.91 26.85 17.95
N LEU A 244 2.45 26.45 19.14
CA LEU A 244 2.08 27.41 20.17
C LEU A 244 3.35 28.05 20.77
N PRO A 245 3.55 29.38 20.67
CA PRO A 245 4.65 30.04 21.36
C PRO A 245 4.47 29.86 22.86
N GLN A 246 5.27 28.98 23.45
CA GLN A 246 5.35 28.84 24.90
C GLN A 246 6.13 30.05 25.42
N PHE A 247 5.46 30.92 26.16
CA PHE A 247 6.15 31.95 26.93
C PHE A 247 6.88 31.26 28.07
N LYS A 248 8.14 30.90 27.83
CA LYS A 248 8.95 30.11 28.79
C LYS A 248 9.37 30.91 30.02
N GLU A 249 9.31 32.24 29.97
CA GLU A 249 9.90 33.14 30.97
C GLU A 249 8.88 34.13 31.58
N ARG A 250 7.61 33.73 31.74
CA ARG A 250 6.60 34.55 32.44
C ARG A 250 5.84 33.71 33.48
N PRO A 251 5.34 34.32 34.57
CA PRO A 251 4.44 33.63 35.49
C PRO A 251 3.23 33.11 34.70
N GLN A 252 3.00 31.79 34.78
CA GLN A 252 1.98 31.12 34.00
C GLN A 252 0.62 31.22 34.71
N ASP A 253 0.62 31.26 36.04
CA ASP A 253 -0.58 31.42 36.85
C ASP A 253 -0.43 32.44 38.01
N LYS A 254 -1.50 32.58 38.80
CA LYS A 254 -1.53 33.49 39.97
C LYS A 254 -0.59 33.01 41.08
N VAL A 255 -0.34 31.71 41.17
CA VAL A 255 0.51 31.12 42.21
C VAL A 255 1.97 31.47 41.93
N ASP A 256 2.42 31.32 40.69
CA ASP A 256 3.76 31.70 40.22
C ASP A 256 4.07 33.17 40.53
N PHE A 257 3.13 34.07 40.23
CA PHE A 257 3.27 35.49 40.51
C PHE A 257 3.31 35.77 42.02
N THR A 258 2.51 35.05 42.80
CA THR A 258 2.49 35.19 44.26
C THR A 258 3.82 34.74 44.87
N ILE A 259 4.39 33.63 44.41
CA ILE A 259 5.69 33.16 44.90
C ILE A 259 6.80 34.12 44.49
N TRP A 260 6.78 34.67 43.28
CA TRP A 260 7.75 35.69 42.86
C TRP A 260 7.70 36.93 43.76
N CYS A 261 6.50 37.45 44.03
CA CYS A 261 6.30 38.56 44.95
C CYS A 261 6.84 38.24 46.36
N TYR A 262 6.56 37.04 46.85
CA TYR A 262 7.00 36.60 48.17
C TYR A 262 8.53 36.46 48.26
N VAL A 263 9.18 35.88 47.25
CA VAL A 263 10.63 35.76 47.19
C VAL A 263 11.27 37.15 47.21
N ASN A 264 10.76 38.08 46.41
CA ASN A 264 11.29 39.45 46.38
C ASN A 264 11.04 40.21 47.68
N TYR A 265 9.90 40.00 48.34
CA TYR A 265 9.67 40.53 49.68
C TYR A 265 10.71 40.04 50.70
N VAL A 266 11.02 38.73 50.70
CA VAL A 266 12.04 38.17 51.60
C VAL A 266 13.45 38.67 51.26
N ARG A 267 13.75 38.89 49.98
CA ARG A 267 15.04 39.43 49.53
C ARG A 267 15.22 40.88 49.96
N ASP A 268 14.17 41.68 49.86
CA ASP A 268 14.16 43.08 50.32
C ASP A 268 14.40 43.17 51.83
N LEU A 269 13.74 42.31 52.63
CA LEU A 269 14.00 42.18 54.07
C LEU A 269 15.46 41.82 54.39
N LYS A 270 16.16 41.13 53.48
CA LYS A 270 17.57 40.75 53.60
C LYS A 270 18.52 41.75 52.95
N GLY A 271 18.03 42.87 52.42
CA GLY A 271 18.83 43.87 51.70
C GLY A 271 19.43 43.36 50.38
N LEU A 272 18.86 42.30 49.81
CA LEU A 272 19.29 41.72 48.55
C LEU A 272 18.52 42.36 47.38
N PRO A 273 19.16 42.49 46.20
CA PRO A 273 18.48 43.01 45.02
C PRO A 273 17.31 42.09 44.62
N PRO A 274 16.23 42.63 44.01
CA PRO A 274 15.11 41.83 43.55
C PRO A 274 15.57 40.80 42.52
N ALA A 275 15.02 39.60 42.60
CA ALA A 275 15.23 38.52 41.65
C ALA A 275 14.28 38.66 40.46
N GLU A 276 14.77 38.35 39.27
CA GLU A 276 13.94 38.22 38.09
C GLU A 276 13.18 36.89 38.12
N TYR A 277 12.01 36.84 37.46
CA TYR A 277 11.21 35.62 37.42
C TYR A 277 11.98 34.42 36.83
N LYS A 278 12.89 34.69 35.87
CA LYS A 278 13.76 33.69 35.25
C LYS A 278 14.63 32.95 36.26
N ASP A 279 15.16 33.64 37.26
CA ASP A 279 16.01 33.02 38.28
C ASP A 279 15.21 32.06 39.18
N ILE A 280 13.95 32.43 39.45
CA ILE A 280 13.03 31.61 40.24
C ILE A 280 12.60 30.38 39.44
N PHE A 281 12.31 30.55 38.15
CA PHE A 281 11.96 29.46 37.25
C PHE A 281 13.10 28.44 37.12
N ALA A 282 14.34 28.92 36.93
CA ALA A 282 15.52 28.05 36.87
C ALA A 282 15.73 27.26 38.17
N PHE A 283 15.46 27.88 39.33
CA PHE A 283 15.50 27.20 40.61
C PHE A 283 14.44 26.09 40.70
N TYR A 284 13.22 26.30 40.21
CA TYR A 284 12.19 25.25 40.17
C TYR A 284 12.58 24.07 39.28
N ASP A 285 13.08 24.33 38.08
CA ASP A 285 13.55 23.28 37.17
C ASP A 285 14.65 22.43 37.82
N GLN A 286 15.56 23.07 38.56
CA GLN A 286 16.59 22.35 39.31
C GLN A 286 15.99 21.52 40.45
N ARG A 287 15.10 22.08 41.26
CA ARG A 287 14.44 21.36 42.38
C ARG A 287 13.57 20.21 41.90
N LYS A 288 12.91 20.36 40.76
CA LYS A 288 12.12 19.30 40.12
C LYS A 288 13.02 18.15 39.69
N LYS A 289 14.14 18.44 39.02
CA LYS A 289 15.15 17.41 38.65
C LYS A 289 15.71 16.70 39.86
N GLU A 290 16.02 17.42 40.94
CA GLU A 290 16.48 16.83 42.20
C GLU A 290 15.43 15.88 42.80
N TYR A 291 14.15 16.28 42.81
CA TYR A 291 13.06 15.44 43.29
C TYR A 291 12.87 14.17 42.45
N GLU A 292 12.83 14.30 41.13
CA GLU A 292 12.74 13.17 40.20
C GLU A 292 13.93 12.22 40.37
N SER A 293 15.15 12.76 40.50
CA SER A 293 16.36 11.94 40.72
C SER A 293 16.38 11.21 42.05
N ASN A 294 15.71 11.74 43.08
CA ASN A 294 15.61 11.09 44.40
C ASN A 294 14.57 9.96 44.40
N ILE A 295 13.49 10.09 43.61
CA ILE A 295 12.49 9.03 43.45
C ILE A 295 13.10 7.82 42.75
N ASP A 296 13.87 8.02 41.68
CA ASP A 296 14.56 6.95 40.96
C ASP A 296 15.66 6.26 41.81
N GLY A 297 16.06 6.86 42.95
CA GLY A 297 17.04 6.33 43.88
C GLY A 297 16.45 5.56 45.07
N GLU A 298 15.18 5.76 45.43
CA GLU A 298 14.53 5.11 46.59
C GLU A 298 13.81 3.80 46.25
N ASP A 299 13.60 3.47 44.96
CA ASP A 299 12.99 2.20 44.51
C ASP A 299 13.92 0.97 44.62
N ASN A 300 15.03 1.06 45.35
CA ASN A 300 15.97 -0.06 45.60
C ASN A 300 16.24 -0.36 47.08
N VAL A 301 15.41 0.13 48.02
CA VAL A 301 15.53 -0.25 49.44
C VAL A 301 14.17 -0.49 50.09
N PHE A 302 13.39 -1.45 49.58
CA PHE A 302 12.43 -2.20 50.41
C PHE A 302 12.29 -3.64 49.87
N LEU A 303 13.13 -4.53 50.42
CA LEU A 303 12.78 -5.95 50.61
C LEU A 303 11.84 -6.06 51.81
#